data_AF-A0A1A9APN7-F1
#
_entry.id   AF-A0A1A9APN7-F1
#
_cell.length_a   1.000
_cell.length_b   1.000
_cell.length_c   1.000
_cell.angle_alpha   90.00
_cell.angle_beta   90.00
_cell.angle_gamma   90.00
#
_symmetry.space_group_name_H-M   'P 1'
#
loop_
_entity.id
_entity.type
_entity.pdbx_description
1 polymer ?
#
loop_
_entity_poly.entity_id
_entity_poly.type
_entity_poly.pdbx_seq_one_letter_code
_entity_poly.pdbx_strand_id
1 'polypeptide(L)'
;MTEKITEKDLPSTKFEELKNIIEYKKLEGYVKSISTDDEVDEWITKFESNIKTYLMKESVQRIINEEKGCKDFNYLIYNISNKINSFPIEKLHKSPEWSNKIKNWHNNYPSINQWYKCDKNNKYYHHYVKKLYDFCEDSKFINENIHKIKNVEECQLIINNMSSRMSELISIRDRVERQRNSSNIPDTCSAKNLENMLSLTNCKSITEHASRPNEVSEPDVDVHAQALEGRSRAHAQYPDGELPLDGEESFIASSESSENNAIGLVSLPILGVLAFSFLLYRYTPLGSKLHTYFRNKVSISINQEDDSSEQILYNISNSNDVYSEKMQYNLSY
;
A
#
# COMPACT_ATOMS: atom_id res chain seq x y z
N MET A 1 29.68 -23.79 2.80
CA MET A 1 28.72 -22.97 3.57
C MET A 1 27.43 -22.98 2.76
N THR A 2 26.39 -23.66 3.24
CA THR A 2 25.12 -23.77 2.50
C THR A 2 24.43 -22.42 2.55
N GLU A 3 24.15 -21.83 1.39
CA GLU A 3 23.45 -20.54 1.29
C GLU A 3 22.07 -20.63 1.96
N LYS A 4 21.82 -19.73 2.91
CA LYS A 4 20.61 -19.72 3.74
C LYS A 4 19.50 -19.01 2.97
N ILE A 5 18.43 -19.72 2.64
CA ILE A 5 17.26 -19.15 1.95
C ILE A 5 16.34 -18.49 2.97
N THR A 6 15.98 -17.24 2.72
CA THR A 6 15.11 -16.39 3.51
C THR A 6 13.97 -15.83 2.65
N GLU A 7 13.04 -15.06 3.24
CA GLU A 7 11.98 -14.39 2.48
C GLU A 7 12.50 -13.41 1.41
N LYS A 8 13.69 -12.84 1.62
CA LYS A 8 14.32 -11.91 0.67
C LYS A 8 14.89 -12.60 -0.56
N ASP A 9 15.02 -13.92 -0.51
CA ASP A 9 15.47 -14.74 -1.62
C ASP A 9 14.29 -15.21 -2.49
N LEU A 10 13.05 -14.91 -2.08
CA LEU A 10 11.86 -15.22 -2.86
C LEU A 10 11.85 -14.39 -4.16
N PRO A 11 11.61 -15.01 -5.32
CA PRO A 11 11.63 -14.32 -6.60
C PRO A 11 10.74 -13.07 -6.71
N SER A 12 9.59 -13.03 -6.03
CA SER A 12 8.71 -11.86 -6.04
C SER A 12 9.32 -10.61 -5.40
N THR A 13 10.39 -10.75 -4.62
CA THR A 13 11.04 -9.65 -3.89
C THR A 13 12.19 -8.98 -4.67
N LYS A 14 12.48 -9.44 -5.90
CA LYS A 14 13.60 -8.95 -6.75
C LYS A 14 13.67 -7.43 -6.91
N PHE A 15 12.55 -6.71 -6.85
CA PHE A 15 12.50 -5.25 -6.99
C PHE A 15 12.32 -4.49 -5.65
N GLU A 16 12.37 -5.16 -4.51
CA GLU A 16 12.38 -4.50 -3.19
C GLU A 16 13.66 -3.68 -2.98
N GLU A 17 14.80 -4.15 -3.51
CA GLU A 17 16.03 -3.36 -3.52
C GLU A 17 15.84 -2.04 -4.28
N LEU A 18 15.22 -2.09 -5.46
CA LEU A 18 14.94 -0.91 -6.26
C LEU A 18 14.04 0.07 -5.51
N LYS A 19 12.98 -0.40 -4.82
CA LYS A 19 12.10 0.46 -4.02
C LYS A 19 12.86 1.22 -2.92
N ASN A 20 13.83 0.58 -2.29
CA ASN A 20 14.69 1.23 -1.30
C ASN A 20 15.59 2.29 -1.96
N ILE A 21 16.21 1.93 -3.09
CA ILE A 21 17.10 2.81 -3.86
C ILE A 21 16.39 4.08 -4.35
N ILE A 22 15.13 3.97 -4.78
CA ILE A 22 14.33 5.13 -5.24
C ILE A 22 13.57 5.83 -4.10
N GLU A 23 13.81 5.44 -2.84
CA GLU A 23 13.12 6.00 -1.68
C GLU A 23 11.58 5.97 -1.82
N TYR A 24 11.04 4.83 -2.24
CA TYR A 24 9.61 4.68 -2.53
C TYR A 24 8.71 5.06 -1.34
N LYS A 25 9.18 4.86 -0.11
CA LYS A 25 8.47 5.29 1.12
C LYS A 25 8.33 6.82 1.22
N LYS A 26 9.28 7.60 0.69
CA LYS A 26 9.18 9.07 0.64
C LYS A 26 8.00 9.48 -0.25
N LEU A 27 7.89 8.83 -1.42
CA LEU A 27 6.73 8.98 -2.31
C LEU A 27 5.41 8.55 -1.65
N GLU A 28 5.41 7.57 -0.74
CA GLU A 28 4.22 7.23 0.07
C GLU A 28 3.85 8.32 1.05
N GLY A 29 4.83 8.97 1.67
CA GLY A 29 4.62 10.12 2.54
C GLY A 29 3.93 11.27 1.81
N TYR A 30 4.30 11.55 0.56
CA TYR A 30 3.73 12.66 -0.23
C TYR A 30 2.24 12.53 -0.54
N VAL A 31 1.70 11.30 -0.54
CA VAL A 31 0.26 11.08 -0.70
C VAL A 31 -0.51 11.51 0.55
N LYS A 32 0.11 11.39 1.73
CA LYS A 32 -0.52 11.60 3.04
C LYS A 32 -0.23 12.98 3.64
N SER A 33 0.76 13.70 3.11
CA SER A 33 1.26 14.95 3.69
C SER A 33 1.41 16.04 2.65
N ILE A 34 1.37 17.30 3.10
CA ILE A 34 1.67 18.46 2.26
C ILE A 34 3.18 18.49 2.06
N SER A 35 3.64 17.88 0.97
CA SER A 35 5.01 18.08 0.45
C SER A 35 5.08 19.38 -0.34
N THR A 36 6.23 20.02 -0.38
CA THR A 36 6.51 21.13 -1.29
C THR A 36 6.72 20.61 -2.72
N ASP A 37 6.56 21.47 -3.71
CA ASP A 37 6.82 21.06 -5.10
C ASP A 37 8.29 20.70 -5.31
N ASP A 38 9.19 21.47 -4.68
CA ASP A 38 10.64 21.27 -4.76
C ASP A 38 11.05 19.90 -4.21
N GLU A 39 10.44 19.43 -3.12
CA GLU A 39 10.71 18.09 -2.56
C GLU A 39 10.29 16.95 -3.50
N VAL A 40 9.24 17.15 -4.31
CA VAL A 40 8.80 16.17 -5.29
C VAL A 40 9.71 16.20 -6.52
N ASP A 41 10.05 17.38 -7.03
CA ASP A 41 10.97 17.54 -8.15
C ASP A 41 12.38 17.01 -7.82
N GLU A 42 12.87 17.23 -6.59
CA GLU A 42 14.11 16.63 -6.09
C GLU A 42 14.01 15.10 -6.07
N TRP A 43 12.89 14.55 -5.56
CA TRP A 43 12.67 13.12 -5.54
C TRP A 43 12.64 12.51 -6.96
N ILE A 44 12.00 13.16 -7.94
CA ILE A 44 11.99 12.72 -9.34
C ILE A 44 13.40 12.71 -9.93
N THR A 45 14.17 13.77 -9.69
CA THR A 45 15.57 13.87 -10.15
C THR A 45 16.41 12.72 -9.58
N LYS A 46 16.23 12.44 -8.28
CA LYS A 46 16.91 11.33 -7.60
C LYS A 46 16.45 9.98 -8.12
N PHE A 47 15.15 9.80 -8.35
CA PHE A 47 14.58 8.61 -8.95
C PHE A 47 15.26 8.27 -10.28
N GLU A 48 15.36 9.23 -11.21
CA GLU A 48 15.96 9.02 -12.55
C GLU A 48 17.43 8.60 -12.48
N SER A 49 18.22 9.23 -11.61
CA SER A 49 19.63 8.90 -11.40
C SER A 49 19.81 7.51 -10.78
N ASN A 50 19.04 7.23 -9.73
CA ASN A 50 19.15 6.01 -8.94
C ASN A 50 18.68 4.78 -9.73
N ILE A 51 17.57 4.89 -10.45
CA ILE A 51 17.07 3.80 -11.29
C ILE A 51 18.02 3.51 -12.43
N LYS A 52 18.61 4.54 -13.08
CA LYS A 52 19.62 4.34 -14.12
C LYS A 52 20.81 3.55 -13.59
N THR A 53 21.30 3.89 -12.41
CA THR A 53 22.41 3.18 -11.76
C THR A 53 22.04 1.72 -11.45
N TYR A 54 20.84 1.49 -10.92
CA TYR A 54 20.33 0.15 -10.63
C TYR A 54 20.25 -0.73 -11.89
N LEU A 55 19.74 -0.17 -12.99
CA LEU A 55 19.59 -0.84 -14.28
C LEU A 55 20.91 -1.24 -14.94
N MET A 56 22.04 -0.64 -14.54
CA MET A 56 23.36 -0.97 -15.09
C MET A 56 23.99 -2.22 -14.44
N LYS A 57 23.41 -2.75 -13.35
CA LYS A 57 23.88 -4.00 -12.73
C LYS A 57 23.59 -5.19 -13.64
N GLU A 58 24.59 -6.02 -13.94
CA GLU A 58 24.43 -7.18 -14.85
C GLU A 58 23.29 -8.12 -14.42
N SER A 59 23.16 -8.40 -13.12
CA SER A 59 22.08 -9.22 -12.57
C SER A 59 20.69 -8.63 -12.86
N VAL A 60 20.56 -7.30 -12.79
CA VAL A 60 19.31 -6.57 -13.05
C VAL A 60 19.00 -6.55 -14.54
N GLN A 61 20.00 -6.36 -15.40
CA GLN A 61 19.83 -6.41 -16.86
C GLN A 61 19.26 -7.76 -17.31
N ARG A 62 19.75 -8.86 -16.72
CA ARG A 62 19.20 -10.20 -16.99
C ARG A 62 17.74 -10.29 -16.57
N ILE A 63 17.42 -9.90 -15.32
CA ILE A 63 16.06 -9.96 -14.78
C ILE A 63 15.07 -9.14 -15.62
N ILE A 64 15.44 -7.91 -16.00
CA ILE A 64 14.53 -7.02 -16.75
C ILE A 64 14.26 -7.50 -18.16
N ASN A 65 15.20 -8.22 -18.75
CA ASN A 65 15.01 -8.80 -20.08
C ASN A 65 14.25 -10.14 -20.04
N GLU A 66 13.98 -10.71 -18.86
CA GLU A 66 13.05 -11.82 -18.70
C GLU A 66 11.60 -11.32 -18.73
N GLU A 67 10.67 -12.13 -19.25
CA GLU A 67 9.28 -11.73 -19.45
C GLU A 67 8.61 -11.22 -18.16
N LYS A 68 8.77 -11.94 -17.05
CA LYS A 68 8.20 -11.54 -15.75
C LYS A 68 8.92 -10.34 -15.16
N GLY A 69 10.25 -10.30 -15.20
CA GLY A 69 11.00 -9.17 -14.65
C GLY A 69 10.70 -7.86 -15.37
N CYS A 70 10.54 -7.89 -16.70
CA CYS A 70 10.00 -6.77 -17.46
C CYS A 70 8.61 -6.35 -16.97
N LYS A 71 7.71 -7.32 -16.76
CA LYS A 71 6.33 -7.08 -16.30
C LYS A 71 6.26 -6.45 -14.92
N ASP A 72 7.06 -6.96 -13.98
CA ASP A 72 7.16 -6.44 -12.62
C ASP A 72 7.77 -5.04 -12.61
N PHE A 73 8.80 -4.79 -13.42
CA PHE A 73 9.41 -3.47 -13.58
C PHE A 73 8.40 -2.45 -14.13
N ASN A 74 7.73 -2.75 -15.25
CA ASN A 74 6.73 -1.88 -15.84
C ASN A 74 5.57 -1.60 -14.88
N TYR A 75 5.17 -2.59 -14.08
CA TYR A 75 4.14 -2.41 -13.07
C TYR A 75 4.57 -1.50 -11.92
N LEU A 76 5.84 -1.59 -11.48
CA LEU A 76 6.39 -0.65 -10.51
C LEU A 76 6.37 0.79 -11.03
N ILE A 77 6.82 1.02 -12.27
CA ILE A 77 6.77 2.34 -12.91
C ILE A 77 5.35 2.86 -13.01
N TYR A 78 4.41 2.00 -13.43
CA TYR A 78 2.98 2.33 -13.51
C TYR A 78 2.42 2.76 -12.14
N ASN A 79 2.73 2.01 -11.08
CA ASN A 79 2.29 2.35 -9.72
C ASN A 79 2.87 3.68 -9.24
N ILE A 80 4.14 3.96 -9.52
CA ILE A 80 4.77 5.25 -9.20
C ILE A 80 4.00 6.38 -9.89
N SER A 81 3.77 6.29 -11.20
CA SER A 81 3.02 7.31 -11.94
C SER A 81 1.61 7.50 -11.40
N ASN A 82 0.89 6.43 -11.08
CA ASN A 82 -0.46 6.51 -10.51
C ASN A 82 -0.47 7.18 -9.15
N LYS A 83 0.52 6.87 -8.32
CA LYS A 83 0.64 7.41 -6.98
C LYS A 83 0.96 8.90 -6.95
N ILE A 84 1.73 9.37 -7.92
CA ILE A 84 1.92 10.81 -8.16
C ILE A 84 0.60 11.49 -8.56
N ASN A 85 -0.21 10.82 -9.40
CA ASN A 85 -1.53 11.36 -9.79
C ASN A 85 -2.56 11.33 -8.64
N SER A 86 -2.32 10.55 -7.59
CA SER A 86 -3.19 10.48 -6.40
C SER A 86 -2.74 11.40 -5.26
N PHE A 87 -1.87 12.37 -5.53
CA PHE A 87 -1.50 13.37 -4.53
C PHE A 87 -2.69 14.27 -4.14
N PRO A 88 -2.61 14.95 -2.99
CA PRO A 88 -3.63 15.88 -2.52
C PRO A 88 -4.00 16.95 -3.55
N ILE A 89 -5.21 17.51 -3.43
CA ILE A 89 -5.81 18.43 -4.40
C ILE A 89 -4.96 19.68 -4.65
N GLU A 90 -4.17 20.10 -3.67
CA GLU A 90 -3.23 21.22 -3.76
C GLU A 90 -2.18 20.99 -4.86
N LYS A 91 -1.88 19.73 -5.20
CA LYS A 91 -0.91 19.32 -6.21
C LYS A 91 -1.52 18.94 -7.55
N LEU A 92 -2.84 19.03 -7.70
CA LEU A 92 -3.56 18.55 -8.89
C LEU A 92 -3.01 19.12 -10.22
N HIS A 93 -2.49 20.35 -10.20
CA HIS A 93 -1.94 21.01 -11.37
C HIS A 93 -0.53 20.52 -11.75
N LYS A 94 0.28 20.04 -10.79
CA LYS A 94 1.64 19.54 -11.03
C LYS A 94 1.74 18.01 -11.11
N SER A 95 0.88 17.28 -10.40
CA SER A 95 0.87 15.82 -10.43
C SER A 95 0.88 15.20 -11.83
N PRO A 96 0.08 15.69 -12.81
CA PRO A 96 0.16 15.20 -14.18
C PRO A 96 1.51 15.45 -14.84
N GLU A 97 2.15 16.59 -14.58
CA GLU A 97 3.48 16.92 -15.09
C GLU A 97 4.53 15.95 -14.54
N TRP A 98 4.57 15.76 -13.22
CA TRP A 98 5.46 14.84 -12.54
C TRP A 98 5.28 13.38 -13.00
N SER A 99 4.03 12.93 -13.10
CA SER A 99 3.68 11.62 -13.64
C SER A 99 4.16 11.45 -15.09
N ASN A 100 4.06 12.50 -15.91
CA ASN A 100 4.59 12.50 -17.26
C ASN A 100 6.12 12.48 -17.31
N LYS A 101 6.83 13.14 -16.38
CA LYS A 101 8.31 13.02 -16.28
C LYS A 101 8.72 11.55 -16.12
N ILE A 102 8.10 10.83 -15.18
CA ILE A 102 8.35 9.38 -14.97
C ILE A 102 8.04 8.54 -16.22
N LYS A 103 6.88 8.77 -16.86
CA LYS A 103 6.49 8.05 -18.08
C LYS A 103 7.43 8.32 -19.24
N ASN A 104 7.84 9.58 -19.42
CA ASN A 104 8.74 9.98 -20.50
C ASN A 104 10.13 9.38 -20.31
N TRP A 105 10.65 9.41 -19.08
CA TRP A 105 11.89 8.71 -18.74
C TRP A 105 11.81 7.23 -19.13
N HIS A 106 10.75 6.53 -18.71
CA HIS A 106 10.56 5.12 -18.99
C HIS A 106 10.43 4.82 -20.49
N ASN A 107 9.71 5.66 -21.24
CA ASN A 107 9.52 5.49 -22.68
C ASN A 107 10.81 5.73 -23.49
N ASN A 108 11.66 6.64 -23.02
CA ASN A 108 12.89 7.02 -23.73
C ASN A 108 14.07 6.11 -23.37
N TYR A 109 14.03 5.43 -22.22
CA TYR A 109 15.12 4.58 -21.75
C TYR A 109 15.56 3.51 -22.76
N PRO A 110 14.65 2.74 -23.41
CA PRO A 110 15.02 1.73 -24.40
C PRO A 110 15.74 2.32 -25.62
N SER A 111 15.32 3.50 -26.08
CA SER A 111 15.92 4.16 -27.25
C SER A 111 17.39 4.55 -27.05
N ILE A 112 17.79 4.75 -25.80
CA ILE A 112 19.15 5.14 -25.43
C ILE A 112 20.00 3.91 -25.04
N ASN A 113 19.37 2.76 -24.76
CA ASN A 113 20.03 1.58 -24.20
C ASN A 113 19.70 0.31 -25.01
N GLN A 114 20.56 -0.05 -25.97
CA GLN A 114 20.34 -1.19 -26.88
C GLN A 114 20.21 -2.56 -26.18
N TRP A 115 20.76 -2.71 -24.97
CA TRP A 115 20.65 -3.94 -24.18
C TRP A 115 19.25 -4.14 -23.58
N TYR A 116 18.44 -3.07 -23.50
CA TYR A 116 17.13 -3.05 -22.84
C TYR A 116 16.06 -3.57 -23.81
N LYS A 117 15.52 -4.75 -23.55
CA LYS A 117 14.53 -5.44 -24.41
C LYS A 117 13.12 -5.49 -23.82
N CYS A 118 12.92 -4.91 -22.64
CA CYS A 118 11.62 -4.93 -21.99
C CYS A 118 10.60 -4.08 -22.76
N ASP A 119 9.55 -4.71 -23.28
CA ASP A 119 8.42 -4.01 -23.90
C ASP A 119 7.61 -3.30 -22.81
N LYS A 120 7.45 -1.97 -22.93
CA LYS A 120 6.66 -1.14 -22.02
C LYS A 120 5.20 -1.56 -21.87
N ASN A 121 4.65 -2.26 -22.87
CA ASN A 121 3.26 -2.74 -22.84
C ASN A 121 3.13 -4.06 -22.08
N ASN A 122 4.24 -4.75 -21.82
CA ASN A 122 4.27 -5.96 -21.03
C ASN A 122 4.10 -5.60 -19.54
N LYS A 123 2.87 -5.40 -19.07
CA LYS A 123 2.56 -5.03 -17.68
C LYS A 123 1.32 -5.75 -17.18
N TYR A 124 1.15 -5.78 -15.85
CA TYR A 124 -0.14 -6.16 -15.27
C TYR A 124 -1.12 -5.00 -15.39
N TYR A 125 -2.35 -5.31 -15.80
CA TYR A 125 -3.47 -4.37 -15.71
C TYR A 125 -4.14 -4.44 -14.34
N HIS A 126 -4.18 -5.63 -13.74
CA HIS A 126 -4.87 -5.88 -12.49
C HIS A 126 -3.89 -6.24 -11.38
N HIS A 127 -4.03 -5.58 -10.23
CA HIS A 127 -3.17 -5.82 -9.07
C HIS A 127 -3.21 -7.27 -8.58
N TYR A 128 -4.40 -7.88 -8.57
CA TYR A 128 -4.57 -9.25 -8.09
C TYR A 128 -3.93 -10.30 -8.99
N VAL A 129 -3.84 -10.03 -10.30
CA VAL A 129 -3.12 -10.90 -11.24
C VAL A 129 -1.62 -10.91 -10.93
N LYS A 130 -1.06 -9.75 -10.55
CA LYS A 130 0.33 -9.70 -10.07
C LYS A 130 0.50 -10.54 -8.80
N LYS A 131 -0.38 -10.38 -7.81
CA LYS A 131 -0.34 -11.15 -6.56
C LYS A 131 -0.37 -12.66 -6.83
N LEU A 132 -1.21 -13.10 -7.76
CA LEU A 132 -1.27 -14.49 -8.21
C LEU A 132 0.05 -14.93 -8.86
N TYR A 133 0.58 -14.16 -9.83
CA TYR A 133 1.81 -14.55 -10.52
C TYR A 133 3.01 -14.60 -9.57
N ASP A 134 3.12 -13.65 -8.64
CA ASP A 134 4.14 -13.67 -7.59
C ASP A 134 3.99 -14.92 -6.70
N PHE A 135 2.76 -15.29 -6.33
CA PHE A 135 2.52 -16.48 -5.51
C PHE A 135 2.94 -17.77 -6.23
N CYS A 136 2.63 -17.89 -7.53
CA CYS A 136 3.05 -19.03 -8.33
C CYS A 136 4.58 -19.12 -8.48
N GLU A 137 5.25 -17.99 -8.73
CA GLU A 137 6.71 -17.94 -8.88
C GLU A 137 7.40 -18.37 -7.58
N ASP A 138 6.95 -17.82 -6.45
CA ASP A 138 7.52 -18.14 -5.14
C ASP A 138 7.22 -19.59 -4.74
N SER A 139 6.00 -20.07 -4.99
CA SER A 139 5.63 -21.46 -4.70
C SER A 139 6.51 -22.44 -5.48
N LYS A 140 6.75 -22.16 -6.78
CA LYS A 140 7.66 -22.96 -7.61
C LYS A 140 9.07 -22.97 -7.04
N PHE A 141 9.62 -21.79 -6.73
CA PHE A 141 10.96 -21.66 -6.16
C PHE A 141 11.11 -22.40 -4.83
N ILE A 142 10.10 -22.29 -3.95
CA ILE A 142 10.08 -22.98 -2.66
C ILE A 142 10.05 -24.49 -2.85
N ASN A 143 9.21 -25.00 -3.76
CA ASN A 143 9.12 -26.44 -4.03
C ASN A 143 10.44 -26.99 -4.57
N GLU A 144 11.11 -26.26 -5.46
CA GLU A 144 12.43 -26.63 -6.01
C GLU A 144 13.53 -26.62 -4.93
N ASN A 145 13.38 -25.82 -3.87
CA ASN A 145 14.36 -25.65 -2.80
C ASN A 145 13.88 -26.20 -1.44
N ILE A 146 12.87 -27.07 -1.44
CA ILE A 146 12.18 -27.51 -0.22
C ILE A 146 13.14 -28.10 0.82
N HIS A 147 14.13 -28.89 0.38
CA HIS A 147 15.11 -29.52 1.26
C HIS A 147 16.06 -28.51 1.93
N LYS A 148 16.36 -27.39 1.27
CA LYS A 148 17.17 -26.32 1.84
C LYS A 148 16.35 -25.51 2.82
N ILE A 149 15.12 -25.17 2.44
CA ILE A 149 14.22 -24.33 3.23
C ILE A 149 13.78 -25.05 4.51
N LYS A 150 13.42 -26.34 4.44
CA LYS A 150 12.94 -27.09 5.63
C LYS A 150 13.89 -27.10 6.82
N ASN A 151 15.19 -26.88 6.58
CA ASN A 151 16.26 -26.98 7.58
C ASN A 151 16.76 -25.61 8.08
N VAL A 152 16.18 -24.49 7.62
CA VAL A 152 16.54 -23.16 8.11
C VAL A 152 15.56 -22.67 9.17
N GLU A 153 16.07 -21.84 10.08
CA GLU A 153 15.31 -21.21 11.16
C GLU A 153 14.13 -20.37 10.64
N GLU A 154 14.31 -19.70 9.51
CA GLU A 154 13.32 -18.84 8.85
C GLU A 154 12.27 -19.61 8.05
N CYS A 155 12.33 -20.95 8.01
CA CYS A 155 11.35 -21.77 7.31
C CYS A 155 9.92 -21.41 7.70
N GLN A 156 9.68 -21.19 9.01
CA GLN A 156 8.35 -20.88 9.50
C GLN A 156 7.86 -19.51 9.02
N LEU A 157 8.76 -18.54 8.86
CA LEU A 157 8.43 -17.22 8.32
C LEU A 157 7.96 -17.36 6.86
N ILE A 158 8.70 -18.11 6.05
CA ILE A 158 8.32 -18.40 4.65
C ILE A 158 6.95 -19.08 4.58
N ILE A 159 6.69 -20.10 5.42
CA ILE A 159 5.38 -20.78 5.47
C ILE A 159 4.27 -19.79 5.83
N ASN A 160 4.47 -18.97 6.85
CA ASN A 160 3.47 -18.00 7.31
C ASN A 160 3.16 -16.96 6.23
N ASN A 161 4.19 -16.41 5.58
CA ASN A 161 4.05 -15.45 4.48
C ASN A 161 3.27 -16.07 3.30
N MET A 162 3.65 -17.27 2.86
CA MET A 162 2.96 -17.95 1.76
C MET A 162 1.50 -18.29 2.12
N SER A 163 1.25 -18.74 3.35
CA SER A 163 -0.10 -19.06 3.84
C SER A 163 -1.01 -17.83 3.88
N SER A 164 -0.47 -16.69 4.33
CA SER A 164 -1.19 -15.42 4.34
C SER A 164 -1.60 -14.99 2.92
N ARG A 165 -0.65 -15.01 1.97
CA ARG A 165 -0.89 -14.66 0.57
C ARG A 165 -1.86 -15.61 -0.12
N MET A 166 -1.76 -16.91 0.17
CA MET A 166 -2.71 -17.91 -0.32
C MET A 166 -4.13 -17.63 0.19
N SER A 167 -4.28 -17.34 1.49
CA SER A 167 -5.57 -17.02 2.09
C SER A 167 -6.20 -15.78 1.47
N GLU A 168 -5.39 -14.75 1.21
CA GLU A 168 -5.84 -13.56 0.49
C GLU A 168 -6.36 -13.95 -0.90
N LEU A 169 -5.58 -14.65 -1.71
CA LEU A 169 -5.97 -15.06 -3.06
C LEU A 169 -7.21 -15.97 -3.08
N ILE A 170 -7.40 -16.84 -2.08
CA ILE A 170 -8.60 -17.67 -1.93
C ILE A 170 -9.85 -16.80 -1.74
N SER A 171 -9.75 -15.75 -0.90
CA SER A 171 -10.88 -14.85 -0.61
C SER A 171 -11.42 -14.10 -1.84
N ILE A 172 -10.58 -13.89 -2.85
CA ILE A 172 -10.90 -13.17 -4.09
C ILE A 172 -10.79 -14.05 -5.34
N ARG A 173 -10.74 -15.38 -5.18
CA ARG A 173 -10.44 -16.37 -6.23
C ARG A 173 -11.14 -16.10 -7.56
N ASP A 174 -12.46 -15.93 -7.53
CA ASP A 174 -13.25 -15.77 -8.75
C ASP A 174 -12.93 -14.46 -9.49
N ARG A 175 -12.64 -13.37 -8.76
CA ARG A 175 -12.24 -12.09 -9.35
C ARG A 175 -10.87 -12.23 -10.01
N VAL A 176 -9.91 -12.85 -9.31
CA VAL A 176 -8.56 -13.07 -9.84
C VAL A 176 -8.59 -13.93 -11.10
N GLU A 177 -9.36 -15.03 -11.11
CA GLU A 177 -9.46 -15.89 -12.29
C GLU A 177 -10.09 -15.18 -13.50
N ARG A 178 -11.12 -14.36 -13.30
CA ARG A 178 -11.70 -13.57 -14.39
C ARG A 178 -10.67 -12.60 -14.97
N GLN A 179 -9.93 -11.89 -14.11
CA GLN A 179 -8.88 -10.95 -14.52
C GLN A 179 -7.65 -11.63 -15.12
N ARG A 180 -7.34 -12.85 -14.68
CA ARG A 180 -6.27 -13.68 -15.24
C ARG A 180 -6.53 -13.99 -16.71
N ASN A 181 -7.77 -14.32 -17.08
CA ASN A 181 -8.10 -14.73 -18.45
C ASN A 181 -7.86 -13.62 -19.50
N SER A 182 -7.84 -12.36 -19.08
CA SER A 182 -7.48 -11.22 -19.92
C SER A 182 -6.00 -10.80 -19.78
N SER A 183 -5.21 -11.55 -19.03
CA SER A 183 -3.82 -11.24 -18.70
C SER A 183 -2.84 -12.25 -19.29
N ASN A 184 -1.67 -11.77 -19.69
CA ASN A 184 -0.60 -12.63 -20.20
C ASN A 184 0.19 -13.23 -19.02
N ILE A 185 -0.35 -14.21 -18.28
CA ILE A 185 0.43 -14.98 -17.30
C ILE A 185 0.43 -16.47 -17.69
N PRO A 186 1.42 -17.27 -17.25
CA PRO A 186 1.51 -18.68 -17.63
C PRO A 186 0.25 -19.45 -17.24
N ASP A 187 -0.19 -20.35 -18.13
CA ASP A 187 -1.45 -21.06 -17.92
C ASP A 187 -1.47 -21.91 -16.65
N THR A 188 -0.29 -22.43 -16.28
CA THR A 188 -0.06 -23.21 -15.06
C THR A 188 -0.30 -22.42 -13.77
N CYS A 189 -0.33 -21.09 -13.84
CA CYS A 189 -0.59 -20.23 -12.70
C CYS A 189 -2.07 -19.82 -12.67
N SER A 190 -2.89 -20.55 -11.91
CA SER A 190 -4.33 -20.31 -11.75
C SER A 190 -4.74 -20.36 -10.28
N ALA A 191 -5.56 -19.40 -9.87
CA ALA A 191 -6.15 -19.33 -8.54
C ALA A 191 -7.17 -20.45 -8.24
N LYS A 192 -7.52 -21.29 -9.23
CA LYS A 192 -8.38 -22.47 -9.02
C LYS A 192 -7.71 -23.57 -8.19
N ASN A 193 -6.38 -23.64 -8.22
CA ASN A 193 -5.60 -24.75 -7.65
C ASN A 193 -4.55 -24.27 -6.64
N LEU A 194 -4.80 -23.15 -5.95
CA LEU A 194 -3.83 -22.52 -5.03
C LEU A 194 -3.31 -23.48 -3.96
N GLU A 195 -4.22 -24.28 -3.39
CA GLU A 195 -3.94 -25.23 -2.31
C GLU A 195 -2.90 -26.29 -2.71
N ASN A 196 -2.78 -26.57 -4.01
CA ASN A 196 -1.87 -27.57 -4.55
C ASN A 196 -0.54 -26.98 -5.01
N MET A 197 -0.37 -25.65 -4.97
CA MET A 197 0.83 -24.99 -5.48
C MET A 197 2.02 -25.05 -4.54
N LEU A 198 1.79 -25.11 -3.22
CA LEU A 198 2.84 -25.13 -2.22
C LEU A 198 2.91 -26.50 -1.52
N SER A 199 4.04 -27.19 -1.68
CA SER A 199 4.28 -28.49 -1.02
C SER A 199 4.88 -28.36 0.38
N LEU A 200 5.42 -27.18 0.71
CA LEU A 200 6.04 -26.92 2.00
C LEU A 200 4.96 -26.64 3.06
N THR A 201 4.71 -27.60 3.94
CA THR A 201 3.71 -27.51 5.02
C THR A 201 4.31 -27.50 6.42
N ASN A 202 5.54 -27.98 6.59
CA ASN A 202 6.22 -28.06 7.88
C ASN A 202 7.73 -27.82 7.78
N CYS A 203 8.29 -27.33 8.88
CA CYS A 203 9.73 -27.14 9.08
C CYS A 203 10.29 -28.27 9.95
N LYS A 204 11.57 -28.63 9.77
CA LYS A 204 12.22 -29.61 10.63
C LYS A 204 12.47 -28.98 12.01
N SER A 205 12.04 -29.66 13.07
CA SER A 205 12.41 -29.28 14.44
C SER A 205 13.92 -29.44 14.60
N ILE A 206 14.60 -28.39 15.07
CA ILE A 206 16.06 -28.36 15.26
C ILE A 206 16.52 -29.34 16.37
N THR A 207 15.60 -29.98 17.09
CA THR A 207 15.82 -30.82 18.27
C THR A 207 16.17 -32.29 18.01
N GLU A 208 16.96 -32.64 17.00
CA GLU A 208 17.33 -34.06 16.77
C GLU A 208 18.83 -34.39 16.68
N HIS A 209 19.73 -33.47 17.02
CA HIS A 209 21.18 -33.79 17.03
C HIS A 209 21.92 -33.50 18.33
N ALA A 210 21.22 -33.30 19.46
CA ALA A 210 21.88 -33.01 20.74
C ALA A 210 21.34 -33.84 21.92
N SER A 211 21.17 -35.16 21.78
CA SER A 211 21.15 -36.07 22.94
C SER A 211 21.26 -37.55 22.54
N ARG A 212 22.48 -38.01 22.23
CA ARG A 212 22.94 -39.36 22.59
C ARG A 212 24.44 -39.29 22.83
N PRO A 213 24.86 -39.38 24.10
CA PRO A 213 25.69 -40.52 24.50
C PRO A 213 25.02 -41.36 25.59
N ASN A 214 25.35 -42.65 25.55
CA ASN A 214 24.92 -43.71 26.46
C ASN A 214 25.41 -43.52 27.90
N GLU A 215 24.58 -43.89 28.88
CA GLU A 215 24.94 -44.46 30.20
C GLU A 215 23.63 -44.99 30.82
N VAL A 216 23.35 -46.30 30.82
CA VAL A 216 23.74 -47.34 31.80
C VAL A 216 23.37 -47.00 33.24
N SER A 217 22.23 -47.56 33.67
CA SER A 217 21.86 -48.15 34.98
C SER A 217 22.00 -47.34 36.29
N GLU A 218 20.83 -47.17 36.95
CA GLU A 218 20.50 -46.87 38.37
C GLU A 218 21.18 -47.78 39.43
N PRO A 219 21.03 -47.61 40.80
CA PRO A 219 19.98 -46.88 41.56
C PRO A 219 20.36 -46.10 42.86
N ASP A 220 19.35 -45.39 43.40
CA ASP A 220 18.97 -45.04 44.79
C ASP A 220 19.93 -44.36 45.79
N VAL A 221 19.50 -43.21 46.36
CA VAL A 221 19.29 -42.99 47.82
C VAL A 221 18.28 -41.82 48.04
N ASP A 222 17.27 -42.11 48.85
CA ASP A 222 16.18 -41.30 49.42
C ASP A 222 16.63 -40.48 50.66
N VAL A 223 16.24 -39.19 50.81
CA VAL A 223 15.95 -38.51 52.12
C VAL A 223 15.09 -37.24 51.94
N HIS A 224 13.78 -37.38 52.18
CA HIS A 224 12.90 -36.68 53.14
C HIS A 224 12.89 -35.13 53.43
N ALA A 225 11.65 -34.59 53.40
CA ALA A 225 11.02 -33.54 54.25
C ALA A 225 11.46 -32.06 54.09
N GLN A 226 10.62 -31.01 54.17
CA GLN A 226 9.38 -30.79 54.95
C GLN A 226 8.63 -29.52 54.46
N ALA A 227 7.32 -29.48 54.66
CA ALA A 227 6.42 -28.33 54.48
C ALA A 227 6.45 -27.36 55.67
N LEU A 228 6.09 -26.07 55.49
CA LEU A 228 4.94 -25.42 56.16
C LEU A 228 4.77 -23.90 55.86
N GLU A 229 3.52 -23.48 55.99
CA GLU A 229 2.90 -22.15 55.90
C GLU A 229 3.46 -21.04 56.82
N GLY A 230 3.13 -19.78 56.52
CA GLY A 230 3.18 -18.68 57.49
C GLY A 230 2.72 -17.31 56.96
N ARG A 231 1.65 -16.77 57.55
CA ARG A 231 0.86 -15.56 57.17
C ARG A 231 1.15 -14.37 58.12
N SER A 232 0.89 -13.14 57.63
CA SER A 232 0.42 -11.90 58.35
C SER A 232 1.42 -10.73 58.43
N ARG A 233 1.09 -9.56 57.81
CA ARG A 233 0.52 -8.27 58.38
C ARG A 233 1.57 -7.44 59.17
N ALA A 234 1.68 -6.10 59.15
CA ALA A 234 0.86 -4.98 58.68
C ALA A 234 1.64 -3.62 58.74
N HIS A 235 1.12 -2.60 58.04
CA HIS A 235 0.93 -1.17 58.39
C HIS A 235 2.09 -0.15 58.54
N ALA A 236 1.97 0.96 57.76
CA ALA A 236 1.81 2.38 58.16
C ALA A 236 2.01 3.25 56.88
N GLN A 237 1.07 4.01 56.29
CA GLN A 237 0.14 5.08 56.69
C GLN A 237 0.79 6.49 56.83
N TYR A 238 0.24 7.42 56.02
CA TYR A 238 0.48 8.86 55.75
C TYR A 238 0.38 9.81 56.98
N PRO A 239 0.74 11.12 56.87
CA PRO A 239 -0.15 12.22 56.39
C PRO A 239 0.58 13.23 55.45
N ASP A 240 0.03 14.02 54.52
CA ASP A 240 -1.26 14.74 54.26
C ASP A 240 -1.22 16.26 54.55
N GLY A 241 -1.87 17.04 53.66
CA GLY A 241 -2.20 18.49 53.75
C GLY A 241 -1.22 19.49 53.04
N GLU A 242 -1.61 20.55 52.33
CA GLU A 242 -2.89 21.29 52.14
C GLU A 242 -2.77 22.29 50.95
N LEU A 243 -3.92 22.66 50.37
CA LEU A 243 -4.17 23.78 49.42
C LEU A 243 -4.41 25.11 50.15
N PRO A 244 -4.41 26.26 49.43
CA PRO A 244 -5.65 27.04 49.40
C PRO A 244 -6.01 27.72 48.05
N LEU A 245 -7.32 28.01 47.93
CA LEU A 245 -8.00 28.92 46.99
C LEU A 245 -7.74 30.42 47.32
N ASP A 246 -7.88 31.33 46.34
CA ASP A 246 -8.99 32.33 46.25
C ASP A 246 -8.79 33.36 45.10
N GLY A 247 -9.87 33.95 44.57
CA GLY A 247 -9.86 35.23 43.81
C GLY A 247 -10.76 35.35 42.56
N GLU A 248 -11.87 36.10 42.69
CA GLU A 248 -12.95 36.39 41.72
C GLU A 248 -12.91 37.85 41.16
N GLU A 249 -13.75 38.15 40.14
CA GLU A 249 -14.22 39.45 39.59
C GLU A 249 -13.27 40.34 38.73
N SER A 250 -13.69 41.24 37.81
CA SER A 250 -14.85 41.46 36.92
C SER A 250 -14.55 42.65 35.96
N PHE A 251 -15.32 42.78 34.88
CA PHE A 251 -15.62 43.93 33.98
C PHE A 251 -14.85 45.28 34.02
N ILE A 252 -14.45 45.80 32.84
CA ILE A 252 -14.70 47.20 32.41
C ILE A 252 -15.01 47.25 30.89
N ALA A 253 -16.17 47.82 30.56
CA ALA A 253 -16.51 48.43 29.27
C ALA A 253 -16.56 49.96 29.45
N SER A 254 -16.20 50.71 28.40
CA SER A 254 -16.51 52.15 28.08
C SER A 254 -15.31 52.76 27.35
N SER A 255 -15.39 53.65 26.36
CA SER A 255 -16.47 54.29 25.61
C SER A 255 -15.83 55.19 24.53
N GLU A 256 -16.45 55.25 23.35
CA GLU A 256 -16.59 56.38 22.41
C GLU A 256 -15.38 57.24 21.94
N SER A 257 -15.22 57.34 20.60
CA SER A 257 -15.42 58.61 19.90
C SER A 257 -15.49 58.43 18.36
N SER A 258 -16.64 58.81 17.79
CA SER A 258 -16.83 59.57 16.55
C SER A 258 -15.84 59.37 15.39
N GLU A 259 -16.30 58.80 14.26
CA GLU A 259 -16.25 59.49 12.96
C GLU A 259 -17.12 58.81 11.89
N ASN A 260 -17.94 59.62 11.23
CA ASN A 260 -18.91 59.23 10.22
C ASN A 260 -18.22 58.85 8.90
N ASN A 261 -18.41 57.63 8.41
CA ASN A 261 -18.21 57.32 7.00
C ASN A 261 -19.45 56.61 6.45
N ALA A 262 -20.20 57.34 5.64
CA ALA A 262 -21.37 56.86 4.93
C ALA A 262 -20.99 55.67 4.04
N ILE A 263 -21.35 54.47 4.47
CA ILE A 263 -21.29 53.27 3.64
C ILE A 263 -22.46 53.37 2.66
N GLY A 264 -22.15 53.79 1.43
CA GLY A 264 -23.10 53.73 0.32
C GLY A 264 -23.51 52.29 0.07
N LEU A 265 -24.71 51.92 0.54
CA LEU A 265 -25.38 50.68 0.19
C LEU A 265 -25.72 50.73 -1.30
N VAL A 266 -24.83 50.21 -2.14
CA VAL A 266 -25.16 49.86 -3.52
C VAL A 266 -26.04 48.61 -3.46
N SER A 267 -27.35 48.81 -3.30
CA SER A 267 -28.34 47.77 -3.46
C SER A 267 -28.42 47.41 -4.95
N LEU A 268 -27.55 46.49 -5.39
CA LEU A 268 -27.78 45.77 -6.63
C LEU A 268 -29.13 45.07 -6.50
N PRO A 269 -30.10 45.30 -7.41
CA PRO A 269 -31.39 44.64 -7.31
C PRO A 269 -31.17 43.16 -7.54
N ILE A 270 -31.21 42.36 -6.47
CA ILE A 270 -31.08 40.89 -6.49
C ILE A 270 -32.07 40.28 -7.48
N LEU A 271 -33.23 40.91 -7.66
CA LEU A 271 -34.24 40.56 -8.66
C LEU A 271 -33.74 40.67 -10.11
N GLY A 272 -32.88 41.64 -10.42
CA GLY A 272 -32.30 41.82 -11.74
C GLY A 272 -31.35 40.69 -12.10
N VAL A 273 -30.49 40.26 -11.16
CA VAL A 273 -29.55 39.15 -11.35
C VAL A 273 -30.30 37.83 -11.52
N LEU A 274 -31.37 37.60 -10.74
CA LEU A 274 -32.21 36.40 -10.85
C LEU A 274 -32.97 36.35 -12.18
N ALA A 275 -33.54 37.48 -12.62
CA ALA A 275 -34.23 37.56 -13.91
C ALA A 275 -33.27 37.35 -15.10
N PHE A 276 -32.06 37.93 -15.04
CA PHE A 276 -31.04 37.72 -16.07
C PHE A 276 -30.55 36.27 -16.10
N SER A 277 -30.37 35.65 -14.92
CA SER A 277 -30.00 34.24 -14.80
C SER A 277 -31.07 33.31 -15.37
N PHE A 278 -32.35 33.61 -15.12
CA PHE A 278 -33.47 32.85 -15.68
C PHE A 278 -33.56 32.99 -17.21
N LEU A 279 -33.32 34.18 -17.75
CA LEU A 279 -33.28 34.42 -19.20
C LEU A 279 -32.11 33.68 -19.86
N LEU A 280 -30.92 33.71 -19.25
CA LEU A 280 -29.77 32.95 -19.73
C LEU A 280 -30.03 31.43 -19.66
N TYR A 281 -30.63 30.94 -18.58
CA TYR A 281 -31.00 29.52 -18.45
C TYR A 281 -32.04 29.09 -19.51
N ARG A 282 -33.05 29.92 -19.79
CA ARG A 282 -34.15 29.57 -20.70
C ARG A 282 -33.79 29.70 -22.18
N TYR A 283 -32.96 30.69 -22.54
CA TYR A 283 -32.69 31.03 -23.94
C TYR A 283 -31.27 30.70 -24.41
N THR A 284 -30.37 30.25 -23.54
CA THR A 284 -29.06 29.73 -23.94
C THR A 284 -29.11 28.20 -23.97
N PRO A 285 -28.95 27.53 -25.12
CA PRO A 285 -29.00 26.07 -25.21
C PRO A 285 -27.67 25.46 -24.72
N LEU A 286 -27.33 25.68 -23.45
CA LEU A 286 -26.12 25.14 -22.82
C LEU A 286 -26.27 23.64 -22.51
N GLY A 287 -27.50 23.14 -22.37
CA GLY A 287 -27.77 21.74 -22.04
C GLY A 287 -27.26 20.74 -23.09
N SER A 288 -27.46 21.01 -24.39
CA SER A 288 -27.02 20.07 -25.43
C SER A 288 -25.51 20.12 -25.65
N LYS A 289 -24.90 21.31 -25.64
CA LYS A 289 -23.45 21.46 -25.85
C LYS A 289 -22.61 20.99 -24.67
N LEU A 290 -23.06 21.21 -23.43
CA LEU A 290 -22.39 20.66 -22.25
C LEU A 290 -22.53 19.15 -22.19
N HIS A 291 -23.72 18.60 -22.46
CA HIS A 291 -23.88 17.16 -22.53
C HIS A 291 -23.01 16.53 -23.64
N THR A 292 -22.87 17.17 -24.80
CA THR A 292 -21.94 16.69 -25.85
C THR A 292 -20.47 16.85 -25.45
N TYR A 293 -20.09 17.93 -24.78
CA TYR A 293 -18.73 18.14 -24.27
C TYR A 293 -18.35 17.12 -23.19
N PHE A 294 -19.25 16.86 -22.23
CA PHE A 294 -19.06 15.84 -21.20
C PHE A 294 -19.13 14.43 -21.80
N ARG A 295 -20.05 14.13 -22.73
CA ARG A 295 -20.14 12.82 -23.40
C ARG A 295 -18.92 12.52 -24.27
N ASN A 296 -18.36 13.52 -24.95
CA ASN A 296 -17.15 13.34 -25.77
C ASN A 296 -15.86 13.20 -24.94
N LYS A 297 -15.87 13.65 -23.67
CA LYS A 297 -14.80 13.33 -22.69
C LYS A 297 -15.06 12.04 -21.93
N VAL A 298 -16.32 11.66 -21.72
CA VAL A 298 -16.75 10.41 -21.07
C VAL A 298 -16.68 9.21 -22.03
N SER A 299 -16.56 9.42 -23.34
CA SER A 299 -16.27 8.35 -24.31
C SER A 299 -14.80 7.94 -24.39
N ILE A 300 -13.94 8.47 -23.51
CA ILE A 300 -12.65 7.82 -23.20
C ILE A 300 -12.95 6.79 -22.11
N SER A 301 -12.84 5.51 -22.49
CA SER A 301 -13.07 4.31 -21.68
C SER A 301 -13.14 4.52 -20.17
N ILE A 302 -14.37 4.55 -19.64
CA ILE A 302 -14.66 4.30 -18.23
C ILE A 302 -14.26 2.84 -17.94
N ASN A 303 -13.00 2.64 -17.55
CA ASN A 303 -12.46 1.41 -16.96
C ASN A 303 -11.47 1.76 -15.85
N GLN A 304 -11.58 2.96 -15.29
CA GLN A 304 -10.62 3.49 -14.35
C GLN A 304 -11.40 4.15 -13.21
N GLU A 305 -11.80 3.33 -12.23
CA GLU A 305 -12.01 3.69 -10.82
C GLU A 305 -12.65 2.49 -10.09
N ASP A 306 -11.79 1.58 -9.59
CA ASP A 306 -12.08 0.74 -8.42
C ASP A 306 -10.76 0.26 -7.78
N ASP A 307 -9.74 -0.04 -8.60
CA ASP A 307 -8.46 -0.59 -8.10
C ASP A 307 -7.56 0.43 -7.35
N SER A 308 -7.65 1.74 -7.64
CA SER A 308 -6.92 2.79 -6.89
C SER A 308 -7.54 3.04 -5.52
N SER A 309 -8.87 2.95 -5.44
CA SER A 309 -9.61 3.05 -4.18
C SER A 309 -9.31 1.84 -3.29
N GLU A 310 -9.17 0.63 -3.86
CA GLU A 310 -8.86 -0.58 -3.09
C GLU A 310 -7.43 -0.58 -2.51
N GLN A 311 -6.41 -0.07 -3.21
CA GLN A 311 -5.06 0.10 -2.63
C GLN A 311 -5.00 1.18 -1.54
N ILE A 312 -5.84 2.22 -1.64
CA ILE A 312 -5.99 3.24 -0.59
C ILE A 312 -6.77 2.65 0.60
N LEU A 313 -7.85 1.91 0.36
CA LEU A 313 -8.68 1.25 1.38
C LEU A 313 -7.91 0.18 2.16
N TYR A 314 -7.05 -0.60 1.51
CA TYR A 314 -6.22 -1.62 2.19
C TYR A 314 -5.23 -1.03 3.20
N ASN A 315 -4.82 0.24 3.01
CA ASN A 315 -3.96 0.95 3.96
C ASN A 315 -4.73 1.61 5.11
N ILE A 316 -6.06 1.72 5.00
CA ILE A 316 -6.94 2.34 6.00
C ILE A 316 -7.55 1.27 6.93
N SER A 317 -7.71 0.02 6.49
CA SER A 317 -8.36 -1.04 7.28
C SER A 317 -7.61 -1.54 8.53
N ASN A 318 -6.50 -0.89 8.91
CA ASN A 318 -5.79 -1.15 10.17
C ASN A 318 -6.20 -0.21 11.32
N SER A 319 -7.22 0.65 11.14
CA SER A 319 -7.89 1.30 12.27
C SER A 319 -9.06 0.42 12.72
N ASN A 320 -8.92 -0.22 13.88
CA ASN A 320 -10.05 -0.78 14.60
C ASN A 320 -11.01 0.35 14.95
N ASP A 321 -12.14 0.44 14.25
CA ASP A 321 -13.31 1.13 14.78
C ASP A 321 -14.53 0.22 14.71
N VAL A 322 -15.15 0.13 15.86
CA VAL A 322 -16.33 -0.66 16.24
C VAL A 322 -17.58 0.19 15.95
N TYR A 323 -18.71 -0.48 15.65
CA TYR A 323 -20.09 0.03 15.45
C TYR A 323 -20.44 0.51 14.01
N SER A 324 -21.63 0.29 13.42
CA SER A 324 -22.86 -0.44 13.80
C SER A 324 -23.80 -0.53 12.57
N GLU A 325 -24.51 -1.66 12.51
CA GLU A 325 -25.84 -1.96 11.94
C GLU A 325 -26.44 -1.21 10.73
N LYS A 326 -26.81 -2.04 9.74
CA LYS A 326 -28.08 -2.07 8.96
C LYS A 326 -28.67 -0.73 8.51
N MET A 327 -28.57 -0.46 7.21
CA MET A 327 -29.66 0.15 6.45
C MET A 327 -29.96 -0.64 5.18
N GLN A 328 -31.18 -1.15 5.13
CA GLN A 328 -31.79 -1.88 4.03
C GLN A 328 -32.58 -0.88 3.20
N TYR A 329 -32.12 -0.54 1.99
CA TYR A 329 -32.85 0.36 1.10
C TYR A 329 -33.85 -0.46 0.27
N ASN A 330 -35.15 -0.27 0.53
CA ASN A 330 -36.20 -0.74 -0.36
C ASN A 330 -36.41 0.31 -1.47
N LEU A 331 -36.13 -0.07 -2.72
CA LEU A 331 -36.55 0.66 -3.92
C LEU A 331 -37.81 -0.02 -4.47
N SER A 332 -38.93 0.71 -4.50
CA SER A 332 -40.13 0.31 -5.23
C SER A 332 -40.08 0.82 -6.66
N TYR A 333 -40.44 -0.06 -7.61
CA TYR A 333 -40.51 0.19 -9.06
C TYR A 333 -41.54 1.24 -9.47
#